data_AF-A0A849Q1X1-F1
#
_entry.id   AF-A0A849Q1X1-F1
#
_cell.length_a   1.000
_cell.length_b   1.000
_cell.length_c   1.000
_cell.angle_alpha   90.00
_cell.angle_beta   90.00
_cell.angle_gamma   90.00
#
_symmetry.space_group_name_H-M   'P 1'
#
loop_
_entity.id
_entity.type
_entity.pdbx_description
1 polymer ?
#
loop_
_entity_poly.entity_id
_entity_poly.type
_entity_poly.pdbx_seq_one_letter_code
_entity_poly.pdbx_strand_id
1 'polypeptide(L)'
;MTTILYLAHLNPLTNAHIEIINQLKKEAKIVKVMPVIFKLGQKEVTSKSFPFNFEIRKKMIESVFGDSVLITEDYTFDAPFKKYLPPLLSLKSWKLRKKILTGVKGDYYSYTGDKAEGYMLK
;
A
#
# COMPACT_ATOMS: atom_id res chain seq x y z
N MET A 1 5.66 -16.21 11.18
CA MET A 1 5.62 -16.24 9.70
C MET A 1 5.72 -14.80 9.27
N THR A 2 6.83 -14.39 8.65
CA THR A 2 7.07 -12.97 8.41
C THR A 2 6.33 -12.51 7.15
N THR A 3 5.44 -11.54 7.31
CA THR A 3 4.77 -10.85 6.19
C THR A 3 5.35 -9.45 6.04
N ILE A 4 5.83 -9.11 4.85
CA ILE A 4 6.26 -7.75 4.55
C ILE A 4 5.12 -7.01 3.87
N LEU A 5 4.83 -5.81 4.35
CA LEU A 5 3.85 -4.87 3.79
C LEU A 5 4.63 -3.79 3.03
N TYR A 6 4.44 -3.73 1.72
CA TYR A 6 5.03 -2.67 0.90
C TYR A 6 3.95 -1.64 0.55
N LEU A 7 4.02 -0.48 1.20
CA LEU A 7 3.10 0.63 0.99
C LEU A 7 3.76 1.66 0.08
N ALA A 8 3.18 1.90 -1.10
CA ALA A 8 3.76 2.82 -2.07
C ALA A 8 2.72 3.36 -3.06
N HIS A 9 3.08 4.45 -3.76
CA HIS A 9 2.26 5.03 -4.82
C HIS A 9 2.19 4.17 -6.08
N LEU A 10 3.32 3.59 -6.51
CA LEU A 10 3.47 2.72 -7.70
C LEU A 10 2.85 3.32 -8.96
N ASN A 11 3.10 4.60 -9.20
CA ASN A 11 2.50 5.37 -10.28
C ASN A 11 3.60 6.08 -11.12
N PRO A 12 4.12 5.44 -12.19
CA PRO A 12 3.95 4.04 -12.55
C PRO A 12 4.83 3.09 -11.71
N LEU A 13 4.73 1.78 -11.99
CA LEU A 13 5.75 0.83 -11.57
C LEU A 13 7.08 1.15 -12.27
N THR A 14 8.21 1.10 -11.54
CA THR A 14 9.55 1.45 -12.04
C THR A 14 10.54 0.34 -11.70
N ASN A 15 11.71 0.33 -12.34
CA ASN A 15 12.76 -0.66 -12.04
C ASN A 15 13.21 -0.62 -10.57
N ALA A 16 13.27 0.56 -9.95
CA ALA A 16 13.58 0.67 -8.52
C ALA A 16 12.51 -0.03 -7.66
N HIS A 17 11.23 0.12 -7.98
CA HIS A 17 10.17 -0.63 -7.30
C HIS A 17 10.33 -2.13 -7.49
N ILE A 18 10.75 -2.58 -8.68
CA ILE A 18 10.96 -3.99 -8.99
C ILE A 18 12.10 -4.57 -8.14
N GLU A 19 13.22 -3.85 -8.04
CA GLU A 19 14.37 -4.22 -7.20
C GLU A 19 14.00 -4.31 -5.73
N ILE A 20 13.27 -3.32 -5.20
CA ILE A 20 12.77 -3.33 -3.82
C ILE A 20 11.91 -4.57 -3.58
N ILE A 21 10.89 -4.82 -4.40
CA ILE A 21 10.00 -5.97 -4.22
C ILE A 21 10.80 -7.29 -4.29
N ASN A 22 11.74 -7.42 -5.22
CA ASN A 22 12.59 -8.60 -5.31
C ASN A 22 13.47 -8.81 -4.07
N GLN A 23 13.97 -7.73 -3.46
CA GLN A 23 14.72 -7.83 -2.21
C GLN A 23 13.82 -8.26 -1.04
N LEU A 24 12.64 -7.65 -0.89
CA LEU A 24 11.68 -8.01 0.16
C LEU A 24 11.23 -9.48 0.05
N LYS A 25 11.10 -10.01 -1.17
CA LYS A 25 10.76 -11.42 -1.42
C LYS A 25 11.83 -12.42 -0.93
N LYS A 26 13.09 -12.01 -0.81
CA LYS A 26 14.16 -12.88 -0.28
C LYS A 26 14.06 -13.04 1.25
N GLU A 27 13.49 -12.04 1.91
CA GLU A 27 13.48 -11.93 3.37
C GLU A 27 12.16 -12.41 3.99
N ALA A 28 11.08 -12.44 3.23
CA ALA A 28 9.75 -12.78 3.71
C ALA A 28 9.08 -13.92 2.95
N LYS A 29 8.22 -14.66 3.67
CA LYS A 29 7.39 -15.71 3.08
C LYS A 29 6.24 -15.13 2.25
N ILE A 30 5.75 -13.94 2.62
CA ILE A 30 4.67 -13.23 1.92
C ILE A 30 5.04 -11.76 1.80
N VAL A 31 4.99 -11.24 0.56
CA VAL A 31 5.10 -9.80 0.28
C VAL A 31 3.74 -9.30 -0.17
N LYS A 32 3.15 -8.40 0.62
CA LYS A 32 1.86 -7.77 0.36
C LYS A 32 2.11 -6.35 -0.15
N VAL A 33 1.87 -6.14 -1.44
CA VAL A 33 2.03 -4.86 -2.12
C VAL A 33 0.71 -4.11 -2.08
N MET A 34 0.72 -2.89 -1.55
CA MET A 34 -0.48 -2.05 -1.44
C MET A 34 -0.26 -0.71 -2.14
N PRO A 35 -0.63 -0.63 -3.43
CA PRO A 35 -0.71 0.66 -4.10
C PRO A 35 -1.70 1.55 -3.37
N VAL A 36 -1.32 2.78 -3.03
CA VAL A 36 -2.24 3.71 -2.35
C VAL A 36 -3.41 4.07 -3.26
N ILE A 37 -4.61 4.15 -2.69
CA ILE A 37 -5.85 4.49 -3.40
C ILE A 37 -6.52 5.65 -2.68
N PHE A 38 -6.91 6.69 -3.42
CA PHE A 38 -7.71 7.79 -2.89
C PHE A 38 -9.11 7.70 -3.45
N LYS A 39 -10.15 7.60 -2.61
CA LYS A 39 -11.55 7.52 -3.03
C LYS A 39 -12.31 8.78 -2.60
N LEU A 40 -13.12 9.31 -3.53
CA LEU A 40 -14.16 10.30 -3.26
C LEU A 40 -15.52 9.63 -3.48
N GLY A 41 -16.15 9.21 -2.37
CA GLY A 41 -17.31 8.33 -2.44
C GLY A 41 -16.91 6.95 -2.99
N GLN A 42 -17.53 6.54 -4.10
CA GLN A 42 -17.22 5.26 -4.75
C GLN A 42 -16.16 5.39 -5.86
N LYS A 43 -15.72 6.61 -6.20
CA LYS A 43 -14.81 6.85 -7.32
C LYS A 43 -13.37 7.03 -6.84
N GLU A 44 -12.43 6.34 -7.49
CA GLU A 44 -11.00 6.60 -7.31
C GLU A 44 -10.63 7.96 -7.91
N VAL A 45 -9.85 8.74 -7.16
CA VAL A 45 -9.35 10.05 -7.55
C VAL A 45 -8.02 9.87 -8.28
N THR A 46 -7.98 10.27 -9.53
CA THR A 46 -6.76 10.39 -10.34
C THR A 46 -6.45 11.85 -10.61
N SER A 47 -5.19 12.15 -10.94
CA SER A 47 -4.73 13.50 -11.29
C SER A 47 -3.70 13.44 -12.42
N LYS A 48 -3.26 14.58 -12.95
CA LYS A 48 -2.17 14.60 -13.94
C LYS A 48 -0.86 14.01 -13.39
N SER A 49 -0.59 14.20 -12.10
CA SER A 49 0.57 13.62 -11.41
C SER A 49 0.31 12.19 -10.93
N PHE A 50 -0.95 11.76 -10.87
CA PHE A 50 -1.37 10.41 -10.50
C PHE A 50 -2.35 9.82 -11.55
N PRO A 51 -1.87 9.58 -12.79
CA PRO A 51 -2.76 9.27 -13.90
C PRO A 51 -3.28 7.83 -13.89
N PHE A 52 -2.62 6.90 -13.19
CA PHE A 52 -2.98 5.49 -13.21
C PHE A 52 -3.84 5.10 -12.01
N ASN A 53 -5.04 4.60 -12.29
CA ASN A 53 -5.92 4.05 -11.26
C ASN A 53 -5.34 2.73 -10.69
N PHE A 54 -5.97 2.20 -9.64
CA PHE A 54 -5.53 0.96 -8.99
C PHE A 54 -5.47 -0.21 -9.96
N GLU A 55 -6.48 -0.38 -10.83
CA GLU A 55 -6.55 -1.51 -11.73
C GLU A 55 -5.39 -1.53 -12.74
N ILE A 56 -5.02 -0.36 -13.29
CA ILE A 56 -3.87 -0.24 -14.20
C ILE A 56 -2.57 -0.55 -13.45
N ARG A 57 -2.37 0.03 -12.25
CA ARG A 57 -1.16 -0.22 -11.44
C ARG A 57 -1.06 -1.68 -11.01
N LYS A 58 -2.18 -2.31 -10.69
CA LYS A 58 -2.27 -3.75 -10.39
C LYS A 58 -1.79 -4.57 -11.58
N LYS A 59 -2.30 -4.31 -12.79
CA LYS A 59 -1.85 -4.98 -14.02
C LYS A 59 -0.35 -4.80 -14.29
N MET A 60 0.20 -3.61 -14.02
CA MET A 60 1.65 -3.37 -14.13
C MET A 60 2.48 -4.23 -13.17
N ILE A 61 1.99 -4.45 -11.94
CA ILE A 61 2.67 -5.31 -10.96
C ILE A 61 2.52 -6.79 -11.36
N GLU A 62 1.30 -7.21 -11.72
CA GLU A 62 1.02 -8.59 -12.17
C GLU A 62 1.81 -8.96 -13.42
N SER A 63 2.04 -8.02 -14.35
CA SER A 63 2.84 -8.31 -15.55
C SER A 63 4.30 -8.63 -15.25
N VAL A 64 4.83 -8.19 -14.11
CA VAL A 64 6.22 -8.43 -13.70
C VAL A 64 6.32 -9.60 -12.71
N PHE A 65 5.39 -9.67 -11.76
CA PHE A 65 5.48 -10.57 -10.62
C PHE A 65 4.49 -11.75 -10.66
N GLY A 66 3.49 -11.72 -11.54
CA GLY A 66 2.39 -12.69 -11.52
C GLY A 66 1.79 -12.84 -10.12
N ASP A 67 1.56 -14.09 -9.71
CA ASP A 67 1.03 -14.43 -8.40
C ASP A 67 2.09 -14.48 -7.27
N SER A 68 3.33 -14.06 -7.55
CA SER A 68 4.41 -14.14 -6.56
C SER A 68 4.36 -13.07 -5.47
N VAL A 69 3.44 -12.11 -5.58
CA VAL A 69 3.16 -11.08 -4.57
C VAL A 69 1.65 -10.93 -4.38
N LEU A 70 1.23 -10.58 -3.18
CA LEU A 70 -0.17 -10.32 -2.89
C LEU A 70 -0.48 -8.83 -3.08
N ILE A 71 -1.35 -8.49 -4.03
CA ILE A 71 -1.73 -7.09 -4.30
C ILE A 71 -3.12 -6.83 -3.70
N THR A 72 -3.24 -5.81 -2.83
CA THR A 72 -4.52 -5.51 -2.16
C THR A 72 -4.88 -4.03 -2.17
N GLU A 73 -6.18 -3.75 -2.14
CA GLU A 73 -6.75 -2.39 -1.99
C GLU A 73 -6.77 -1.89 -0.54
N ASP A 74 -6.18 -2.63 0.41
CA ASP A 74 -6.28 -2.34 1.85
C ASP A 74 -5.69 -0.97 2.23
N TYR A 75 -4.83 -0.40 1.39
CA TYR A 75 -4.29 0.95 1.52
C TYR A 75 -5.13 2.01 0.80
N THR A 76 -6.42 2.07 1.16
CA THR A 76 -7.40 3.02 0.59
C THR A 76 -7.78 4.13 1.59
N PHE A 77 -7.66 5.37 1.13
CA PHE A 77 -8.06 6.58 1.83
C PHE A 77 -9.41 7.10 1.32
N ASP A 78 -10.38 7.23 2.21
CA ASP A 78 -11.70 7.76 1.89
C ASP A 78 -11.78 9.26 2.22
N ALA A 79 -12.21 10.09 1.27
CA ALA A 79 -12.37 11.52 1.51
C ALA A 79 -13.27 11.84 2.74
N PRO A 80 -12.99 12.91 3.50
CA PRO A 80 -11.89 13.86 3.32
C PRO A 80 -10.55 13.34 3.89
N PHE A 81 -9.47 13.49 3.12
CA PHE A 81 -8.14 12.90 3.40
C PHE A 81 -7.43 13.50 4.63
N LYS A 82 -7.76 14.74 5.01
CA LYS A 82 -7.18 15.41 6.20
C LYS A 82 -7.37 14.60 7.50
N LYS A 83 -8.34 13.68 7.53
CA LYS A 83 -8.64 12.82 8.68
C LYS A 83 -7.57 11.76 8.98
N TYR A 84 -6.62 11.56 8.07
CA TYR A 84 -5.55 10.55 8.21
C TYR A 84 -4.18 11.16 8.54
N LEU A 85 -4.07 12.49 8.63
CA LEU A 85 -2.81 13.17 8.96
C LEU A 85 -2.47 13.03 10.47
N PRO A 86 -1.22 12.69 10.84
CA PRO A 86 -0.74 12.84 12.22
C PRO A 86 -0.77 14.33 12.61
N PRO A 87 -0.99 14.72 13.88
CA PRO A 87 -1.09 13.94 15.13
C PRO A 87 -2.53 13.54 15.54
N LEU A 88 -3.52 13.80 14.68
CA LEU A 88 -4.92 13.54 14.95
C LEU A 88 -5.25 12.08 14.59
N LEU A 89 -4.79 11.11 15.39
CA LEU A 89 -5.10 9.68 15.23
C LEU A 89 -6.61 9.43 15.37
N SER A 90 -7.34 9.74 14.30
CA SER A 90 -8.79 9.64 14.25
C SER A 90 -9.20 8.17 14.23
N LEU A 91 -10.45 7.89 14.60
CA LEU A 91 -11.05 6.56 14.44
C LEU A 91 -10.88 5.99 13.02
N LYS A 92 -10.77 6.87 12.00
CA LYS A 92 -10.53 6.47 10.61
C LYS A 92 -9.09 6.03 10.36
N SER A 93 -8.10 6.66 10.97
CA SER A 93 -6.69 6.22 10.89
C SER A 93 -6.54 4.82 11.51
N TRP A 94 -7.23 4.56 12.63
CA TRP A 94 -7.32 3.22 13.22
C TRP A 94 -8.02 2.22 12.30
N LYS A 95 -9.10 2.62 11.63
CA LYS A 95 -9.80 1.78 10.64
C LYS A 95 -8.90 1.45 9.45
N LEU A 96 -8.12 2.40 8.96
CA LEU A 96 -7.14 2.19 7.89
C LEU A 96 -6.04 1.23 8.32
N ARG A 97 -5.46 1.43 9.52
CA ARG A 97 -4.49 0.48 10.08
C ARG A 97 -5.05 -0.94 10.14
N LYS A 98 -6.29 -1.11 10.62
CA LYS A 98 -6.96 -2.42 10.63
C LYS A 98 -7.12 -3.02 9.22
N LYS A 99 -7.46 -2.20 8.22
CA LYS A 99 -7.52 -2.65 6.82
C LYS A 99 -6.15 -3.12 6.33
N ILE A 100 -5.09 -2.33 6.50
CA ILE A 100 -3.71 -2.68 6.10
C ILE A 100 -3.29 -4.03 6.72
N LEU A 101 -3.60 -4.23 8.00
CA LEU A 101 -3.26 -5.45 8.73
C LEU A 101 -4.23 -6.63 8.48
N THR A 102 -5.24 -6.46 7.62
CA THR A 102 -6.20 -7.53 7.32
C THR A 102 -5.48 -8.70 6.66
N GLY A 103 -5.67 -9.91 7.22
CA GLY A 103 -5.04 -11.14 6.73
C GLY A 103 -3.57 -11.33 7.11
N VAL A 104 -2.97 -10.37 7.82
CA VAL A 104 -1.59 -10.47 8.32
C VAL A 104 -1.60 -11.23 9.65
N LYS A 105 -0.95 -12.39 9.71
CA LYS A 105 -0.87 -13.24 10.92
C LYS A 105 0.57 -13.29 11.44
N GLY A 106 0.78 -12.86 12.68
CA GLY A 106 2.10 -12.85 13.33
C GLY A 106 2.91 -11.59 13.00
N ASP A 107 4.23 -11.72 13.04
CA ASP A 107 5.15 -10.59 12.82
C ASP A 107 5.07 -10.03 11.40
N TYR A 108 5.01 -8.70 11.30
CA TYR A 108 5.05 -8.00 10.03
C TYR A 108 6.06 -6.85 10.06
N TYR A 109 6.59 -6.55 8.88
CA TYR A 109 7.43 -5.37 8.67
C TYR A 109 6.80 -4.52 7.58
N SER A 110 6.66 -3.22 7.83
CA SER A 110 6.19 -2.27 6.83
C SER A 110 7.36 -1.53 6.20
N TYR A 111 7.47 -1.62 4.87
CA TYR A 111 8.35 -0.76 4.08
C TYR A 111 7.50 0.35 3.46
N THR A 112 7.76 1.58 3.88
CA THR A 112 7.15 2.80 3.36
C THR A 112 8.23 3.86 3.18
N GLY A 113 8.12 4.65 2.11
CA GLY A 113 8.95 5.84 1.90
C GLY A 113 8.53 7.05 2.75
N ASP A 114 7.38 6.99 3.43
CA ASP A 114 6.83 8.09 4.23
C ASP A 114 7.01 7.83 5.74
N LYS A 115 7.72 8.76 6.41
CA LYS A 115 7.93 8.73 7.85
C LYS A 115 6.61 8.79 8.63
N ALA A 116 5.61 9.53 8.15
CA ALA A 116 4.31 9.64 8.80
C ALA A 116 3.54 8.31 8.75
N GLU A 117 3.59 7.60 7.62
CA GLU A 117 3.02 6.26 7.48
C GLU A 117 3.68 5.25 8.40
N GLY A 118 5.01 5.33 8.57
CA GLY A 118 5.75 4.49 9.50
C GLY A 118 5.29 4.64 10.96
N TYR A 119 4.96 5.85 11.39
CA TYR A 119 4.38 6.09 12.72
C TYR A 119 2.96 5.54 12.88
N MET A 120 2.17 5.47 11.80
CA MET A 120 0.82 4.91 11.85
C MET A 120 0.81 3.38 12.03
N LEU A 121 1.90 2.71 11.63
CA LEU A 121 1.99 1.24 11.63
C LEU A 121 2.74 0.64 12.81
N LYS A 122 3.55 1.44 13.53
CA LYS A 122 4.05 1.10 14.87
C LYS A 122 2.88 1.12 15.87
#